data_AF-A0A8C8S5D4-F1
#
_entry.id   AF-A0A8C8S5D4-F1
#
_cell.length_a   1.000
_cell.length_b   1.000
_cell.length_c   1.000
_cell.angle_alpha   90.00
_cell.angle_beta   90.00
_cell.angle_gamma   90.00
#
_symmetry.space_group_name_H-M   'P 1'
#
loop_
_entity.id
_entity.type
_entity.pdbx_description
1 polymer ?
#
loop_
_entity_poly.entity_id
_entity_poly.type
_entity_poly.pdbx_seq_one_letter_code
_entity_poly.pdbx_strand_id
1 'polypeptide(L)'
;FSMKNTIFKCKSLFSLRSGVFFWAVGPDGAIFWYFCIFSLIPCRRTDVLLMSPWLAPIVWEGTFNRDILNAQYRQKHLVVGVAMFAVKKYIRFIEGFLHSANKFFLSGHRVNFYLFTDHPEKVPSMTLSPEKRLFVIPIEPYSRWQDISMNRMNIISSYIHSRWRHEVDYLYSMDIDVQLFEHIGVEIIDTLVGTISSWQYTKTRENNSYETRPESRAAIPRGEGDFYYAASFYGGIVSEVYKLTTACFKGIMEDRANGIEAKWHEESHLNKYLLYHKPTRLLSPEYYWDEELILPHIVRVKRLSSVHKNLKEVRF
;
A
#
# COMPACT_ATOMS: atom_id res chain seq x y z
N PHE A 1 42.04 -11.06 7.51
CA PHE A 1 42.22 -12.29 8.32
C PHE A 1 41.12 -12.32 9.38
N SER A 2 40.26 -13.34 9.31
CA SER A 2 39.32 -13.87 10.32
C SER A 2 38.53 -12.89 11.22
N MET A 3 37.24 -12.70 10.92
CA MET A 3 36.24 -12.31 11.93
C MET A 3 35.98 -13.51 12.85
N LYS A 4 36.45 -13.46 14.09
CA LYS A 4 36.03 -14.37 15.17
C LYS A 4 34.97 -13.70 16.02
N ASN A 5 33.86 -14.42 16.18
CA ASN A 5 32.76 -14.17 17.10
C ASN A 5 33.23 -13.65 18.46
N THR A 6 32.86 -12.41 18.81
CA THR A 6 32.93 -11.93 20.20
C THR A 6 31.52 -11.59 20.65
N ILE A 7 30.96 -12.47 21.48
CA ILE A 7 29.66 -12.31 22.11
C ILE A 7 29.81 -11.21 23.18
N PHE A 8 29.29 -10.01 22.89
CA PHE A 8 29.17 -8.98 23.91
C PHE A 8 28.04 -9.35 24.89
N LYS A 9 28.39 -9.66 26.14
CA LYS A 9 27.43 -9.77 27.24
C LYS A 9 26.89 -8.37 27.56
N CYS A 10 25.74 -8.03 26.99
CA CYS A 10 25.04 -6.78 27.29
C CYS A 10 24.29 -6.94 28.63
N LYS A 11 24.71 -6.24 29.68
CA LYS A 11 23.93 -6.08 30.92
C LYS A 11 23.31 -4.68 30.89
N SER A 12 21.98 -4.59 30.86
CA SER A 12 21.26 -3.33 30.91
C SER A 12 21.31 -2.73 32.31
N LEU A 13 21.53 -1.41 32.40
CA LEU A 13 21.27 -0.63 33.60
C LEU A 13 20.72 0.73 33.20
N PHE A 14 19.56 1.07 33.80
CA PHE A 14 18.85 2.36 33.80
C PHE A 14 18.31 2.89 32.47
N SER A 15 16.98 2.83 32.35
CA SER A 15 16.17 3.58 31.39
C SER A 15 15.83 4.95 32.00
N LEU A 16 16.49 6.01 31.54
CA LEU A 16 15.98 7.37 31.66
C LEU A 16 15.24 7.74 30.37
N ARG A 17 14.14 8.48 30.52
CA ARG A 17 13.06 8.76 29.54
C ARG A 17 13.46 9.32 28.15
N SER A 18 14.72 9.31 27.74
CA SER A 18 15.17 9.87 26.45
C SER A 18 16.45 9.27 25.84
N GLY A 19 16.94 8.13 26.32
CA GLY A 19 18.06 7.44 25.67
C GLY A 19 18.50 6.16 26.38
N VAL A 20 19.23 5.31 25.66
CA VAL A 20 19.91 4.14 26.24
C VAL A 20 21.41 4.40 26.17
N PHE A 21 22.08 4.29 27.32
CA PHE A 21 23.53 4.29 27.40
C PHE A 21 24.04 2.87 27.18
N PHE A 22 24.91 2.72 26.19
CA PHE A 22 25.73 1.52 26.05
C PHE A 22 27.15 1.87 26.46
N TRP A 23 27.85 0.89 27.04
CA TRP A 23 29.27 1.00 27.23
C TRP A 23 29.94 -0.29 26.77
N ALA A 24 31.11 -0.14 26.15
CA ALA A 24 31.95 -1.25 25.73
C ALA A 24 33.35 -1.04 26.30
N VAL A 25 34.00 -2.13 26.72
CA VAL A 25 35.39 -2.11 27.16
C VAL A 25 36.27 -2.55 26.00
N GLY A 26 37.19 -1.68 25.60
CA GLY A 26 38.17 -1.96 24.56
C GLY A 26 39.26 -2.94 25.04
N PRO A 27 40.09 -3.46 24.12
CA PRO A 27 41.16 -4.43 24.45
C PRO A 27 42.17 -3.91 25.47
N ASP A 28 42.36 -2.59 25.54
CA ASP A 28 43.31 -1.91 26.43
C ASP A 28 42.68 -1.46 27.76
N GLY A 29 41.45 -1.91 28.06
CA GLY A 29 40.73 -1.56 29.30
C GLY A 29 40.00 -0.21 29.26
N ALA A 30 40.08 0.54 28.16
CA ALA A 30 39.36 1.80 27.99
C ALA A 30 37.84 1.57 27.88
N ILE A 31 37.05 2.34 28.63
CA ILE A 31 35.59 2.31 28.60
C ILE A 31 35.08 3.34 27.60
N PHE A 32 34.40 2.88 26.55
CA PHE A 32 33.71 3.72 25.57
C PHE A 32 32.23 3.82 25.91
N TRP A 33 31.75 5.05 26.14
CA TRP A 33 30.33 5.33 26.33
C TRP A 33 29.69 5.71 24.99
N TYR A 34 28.66 4.97 24.59
CA TYR A 34 27.83 5.26 23.43
C TYR A 34 26.47 5.75 23.90
N PHE A 35 26.14 6.98 23.52
CA PHE A 35 24.83 7.57 23.78
C PHE A 35 23.98 7.50 22.51
N CYS A 36 23.00 6.60 22.49
CA CYS A 36 21.98 6.60 21.45
C CYS A 36 20.88 7.59 21.85
N ILE A 37 20.90 8.77 21.22
CA ILE A 37 19.76 9.69 21.22
C ILE A 37 18.71 9.06 20.31
N PHE A 38 17.70 8.42 20.91
CA PHE A 38 16.42 8.35 20.22
C PHE A 38 15.95 9.78 20.10
N SER A 39 15.93 10.33 18.88
CA SER A 39 15.13 11.53 18.62
C SER A 39 13.69 11.17 18.95
N LEU A 40 13.30 11.41 20.20
CA LEU A 40 11.93 11.30 20.66
C LEU A 40 11.17 12.44 19.99
N ILE A 41 10.73 12.19 18.76
CA ILE A 41 9.48 12.80 18.33
C ILE A 41 8.48 12.31 19.38
N PRO A 42 7.89 13.18 20.22
CA PRO A 42 6.87 12.74 21.16
C PRO A 42 5.83 11.98 20.36
N CYS A 43 5.56 10.75 20.77
CA CYS A 43 4.56 9.90 20.13
C CYS A 43 3.22 10.68 20.11
N ARG A 44 2.84 11.25 18.95
CA ARG A 44 1.72 12.19 18.85
C ARG A 44 0.35 11.50 18.85
N ARG A 45 0.35 10.17 18.87
CA ARG A 45 -0.83 9.31 18.73
C ARG A 45 -0.79 8.24 19.81
N THR A 46 -1.72 8.31 20.75
CA THR A 46 -1.93 7.30 21.81
C THR A 46 -3.26 6.56 21.62
N ASP A 47 -4.03 6.98 20.62
CA ASP A 47 -5.39 6.56 20.29
C ASP A 47 -5.45 5.46 19.22
N VAL A 48 -4.32 5.14 18.58
CA VAL A 48 -4.19 4.15 17.49
C VAL A 48 -3.00 3.23 17.70
N LEU A 49 -3.07 2.05 17.09
CA LEU A 49 -1.89 1.20 16.89
C LEU A 49 -0.95 1.84 15.87
N LEU A 50 0.32 1.99 16.24
CA LEU A 50 1.35 2.63 15.41
C LEU A 50 2.32 1.65 14.76
N MET A 51 2.37 0.42 15.26
CA MET A 51 3.31 -0.60 14.80
C MET A 51 2.63 -1.96 14.85
N SER A 52 2.82 -2.75 13.81
CA SER A 52 2.33 -4.14 13.78
C SER A 52 3.13 -5.05 14.72
N PRO A 53 2.62 -6.24 15.05
CA PRO A 53 3.39 -7.25 15.79
C PRO A 53 4.71 -7.68 15.12
N TRP A 54 4.86 -7.46 13.81
CA TRP A 54 6.08 -7.73 13.05
C TRP A 54 6.93 -6.49 12.76
N LEU A 55 6.73 -5.41 13.54
CA LEU A 55 7.52 -4.17 13.50
C LEU A 55 7.36 -3.31 12.23
N ALA A 56 6.29 -3.51 11.46
CA ALA A 56 5.96 -2.60 10.36
C ALA A 56 5.22 -1.36 10.90
N PRO A 57 5.62 -0.13 10.53
CA PRO A 57 4.91 1.08 10.92
C PRO A 57 3.53 1.14 10.27
N ILE A 58 2.54 1.61 11.04
CA ILE A 58 1.22 1.99 10.56
C ILE A 58 1.22 3.51 10.37
N VAL A 59 1.10 3.95 9.13
CA VAL A 59 1.20 5.36 8.76
C VAL A 59 -0.09 6.09 9.09
N TRP A 60 -0.03 6.92 10.13
CA TRP A 60 -1.08 7.83 10.55
C TRP A 60 -0.57 9.28 10.54
N GLU A 61 -1.48 10.24 10.40
CA GLU A 61 -1.19 11.66 10.57
C GLU A 61 -0.54 11.90 11.94
N GLY A 62 0.54 12.69 11.94
CA GLY A 62 1.36 12.98 13.11
C GLY A 62 2.43 11.93 13.45
N THR A 63 2.56 10.83 12.70
CA THR A 63 3.58 9.78 12.97
C THR A 63 4.87 9.94 12.16
N PHE A 64 4.89 10.84 11.18
CA PHE A 64 6.04 11.09 10.31
C PHE A 64 6.27 12.59 10.14
N ASN A 65 7.52 12.96 9.85
CA ASN A 65 7.88 14.31 9.44
C ASN A 65 8.10 14.33 7.93
N ARG A 66 7.20 15.00 7.21
CA ARG A 66 7.21 15.06 5.75
C ARG A 66 8.47 15.72 5.18
N ASP A 67 9.00 16.74 5.84
CA ASP A 67 10.17 17.48 5.34
C ASP A 67 11.44 16.62 5.44
N ILE A 68 11.59 15.89 6.54
CA ILE A 68 12.70 14.93 6.74
C ILE A 68 12.62 13.83 5.67
N LEU A 69 11.45 13.22 5.48
CA LEU A 69 11.30 12.16 4.48
C LEU A 69 11.54 12.70 3.07
N ASN A 70 10.99 13.86 2.72
CA ASN A 70 11.23 14.48 1.41
C ASN A 70 12.72 14.77 1.17
N ALA A 71 13.45 15.25 2.18
CA ALA A 71 14.89 15.47 2.07
C ALA A 71 15.65 14.16 1.79
N GLN A 72 15.27 13.06 2.45
CA GLN A 72 15.87 11.74 2.25
C GLN A 72 15.57 11.14 0.88
N TYR A 73 14.34 11.31 0.38
CA TYR A 73 13.90 10.66 -0.85
C TYR A 73 14.19 11.48 -2.11
N ARG A 74 14.30 12.81 -2.03
CA ARG A 74 14.66 13.66 -3.18
C ARG A 74 16.02 13.31 -3.78
N GLN A 75 16.98 12.92 -2.94
CA GLN A 75 18.33 12.54 -3.38
C GLN A 75 18.37 11.19 -4.09
N LYS A 76 17.34 10.34 -3.92
CA LYS A 76 17.29 9.00 -4.49
C LYS A 76 16.76 8.98 -5.92
N HIS A 77 16.21 10.09 -6.42
CA HIS A 77 15.67 10.25 -7.78
C HIS A 77 14.70 9.13 -8.21
N LEU A 78 13.92 8.62 -7.27
CA LEU A 78 13.06 7.47 -7.50
C LEU A 78 11.92 7.82 -8.45
N VAL A 79 11.50 6.82 -9.21
CA VAL A 79 10.35 6.87 -10.12
C VAL A 79 9.28 5.94 -9.58
N VAL A 80 8.08 6.47 -9.38
CA VAL A 80 6.93 5.70 -8.88
C VAL A 80 5.92 5.48 -9.99
N GLY A 81 5.56 4.23 -10.24
CA GLY A 81 4.45 3.86 -11.11
C GLY A 81 3.14 3.80 -10.34
N VAL A 82 2.04 4.20 -10.99
CA VAL A 82 0.68 3.98 -10.48
C VAL A 82 -0.16 3.32 -11.57
N ALA A 83 -0.58 2.07 -11.34
CA ALA A 83 -1.46 1.34 -12.23
C ALA A 83 -2.93 1.59 -11.86
N MET A 84 -3.75 1.98 -12.83
CA MET A 84 -5.16 2.32 -12.65
C MET A 84 -6.00 1.78 -13.80
N PHE A 85 -7.21 1.34 -13.52
CA PHE A 85 -8.10 0.71 -14.50
C PHE A 85 -9.41 1.48 -14.61
N ALA A 86 -9.67 2.06 -15.77
CA ALA A 86 -10.89 2.80 -16.09
C ALA A 86 -11.59 2.15 -17.29
N VAL A 87 -12.45 1.17 -17.01
CA VAL A 87 -13.11 0.35 -18.03
C VAL A 87 -14.62 0.60 -18.05
N LYS A 88 -15.24 0.59 -19.22
CA LYS A 88 -16.68 0.90 -19.41
C LYS A 88 -17.02 2.27 -18.80
N LYS A 89 -17.97 2.31 -17.86
CA LYS A 89 -18.49 3.54 -17.25
C LYS A 89 -17.53 4.15 -16.23
N TYR A 90 -16.47 3.45 -15.81
CA TYR A 90 -15.47 3.96 -14.87
C TYR A 90 -14.59 5.05 -15.48
N ILE A 91 -14.64 5.26 -16.80
CA ILE A 91 -13.97 6.38 -17.48
C ILE A 91 -14.36 7.75 -16.91
N ARG A 92 -15.56 7.86 -16.32
CA ARG A 92 -16.05 9.11 -15.72
C ARG A 92 -15.22 9.57 -14.52
N PHE A 93 -14.46 8.67 -13.89
CA PHE A 93 -13.65 8.98 -12.72
C PHE A 93 -12.23 9.45 -13.08
N ILE A 94 -11.80 9.29 -14.34
CA ILE A 94 -10.43 9.58 -14.78
C ILE A 94 -10.05 11.04 -14.47
N GLU A 95 -10.92 11.99 -14.81
CA GLU A 95 -10.63 13.42 -14.65
C GLU A 95 -10.48 13.79 -13.16
N GLY A 96 -11.44 13.40 -12.32
CA GLY A 96 -11.42 13.69 -10.89
C GLY A 96 -10.23 13.05 -10.17
N PHE A 97 -9.92 11.79 -10.51
CA PHE A 97 -8.74 11.11 -10.01
C PHE A 97 -7.47 11.86 -10.41
N LEU A 98 -7.25 12.07 -11.71
CA LEU A 98 -5.98 12.60 -12.20
C LEU A 98 -5.76 14.06 -11.75
N HIS A 99 -6.81 14.88 -11.69
CA HIS A 99 -6.72 16.25 -11.18
C HIS A 99 -6.24 16.27 -9.73
N SER A 100 -6.84 15.44 -8.88
CA SER A 100 -6.46 15.36 -7.46
C SER A 100 -5.10 14.69 -7.25
N ALA A 101 -4.79 13.63 -7.99
CA ALA A 101 -3.49 12.95 -7.95
C ALA A 101 -2.36 13.86 -8.44
N ASN A 102 -2.60 14.70 -9.47
CA ASN A 102 -1.64 15.69 -9.93
C ASN A 102 -1.28 16.70 -8.84
N LYS A 103 -2.24 17.06 -7.98
CA LYS A 103 -2.01 17.99 -6.86
C LYS A 103 -1.37 17.35 -5.63
N PHE A 104 -1.81 16.15 -5.24
CA PHE A 104 -1.54 15.61 -3.91
C PHE A 104 -0.63 14.38 -3.87
N PHE A 105 -0.58 13.60 -4.94
CA PHE A 105 0.17 12.35 -4.95
C PHE A 105 1.65 12.60 -5.26
N LEU A 106 2.54 12.31 -4.32
CA LEU A 106 3.99 12.38 -4.46
C LEU A 106 4.48 13.69 -5.11
N SER A 107 3.92 14.82 -4.69
CA SER A 107 4.22 16.13 -5.28
C SER A 107 5.71 16.47 -5.13
N GLY A 108 6.35 16.79 -6.26
CA GLY A 108 7.80 17.02 -6.34
C GLY A 108 8.64 15.76 -6.56
N HIS A 109 8.02 14.59 -6.76
CA HIS A 109 8.69 13.34 -7.14
C HIS A 109 8.18 12.83 -8.49
N ARG A 110 8.97 11.99 -9.15
CA ARG A 110 8.64 11.46 -10.48
C ARG A 110 7.55 10.41 -10.38
N VAL A 111 6.45 10.60 -11.11
CA VAL A 111 5.32 9.66 -11.13
C VAL A 111 4.92 9.34 -12.57
N ASN A 112 4.84 8.05 -12.86
CA ASN A 112 4.26 7.53 -14.11
C ASN A 112 2.89 6.95 -13.80
N PHE A 113 1.83 7.60 -14.28
CA PHE A 113 0.47 7.08 -14.25
C PHE A 113 0.26 6.16 -15.45
N TYR A 114 -0.08 4.90 -15.20
CA TYR A 114 -0.40 3.89 -16.20
C TYR A 114 -1.91 3.64 -16.17
N LEU A 115 -2.64 4.26 -17.08
CA LEU A 115 -4.09 4.20 -17.18
C LEU A 115 -4.53 3.17 -18.21
N PHE A 116 -5.09 2.06 -17.74
CA PHE A 116 -5.67 1.03 -18.58
C PHE A 116 -7.13 1.33 -18.87
N THR A 117 -7.52 1.38 -20.15
CA THR A 117 -8.91 1.70 -20.55
C THR A 117 -9.30 1.06 -21.87
N ASP A 118 -10.59 0.76 -22.03
CA ASP A 118 -11.25 0.35 -23.27
C ASP A 118 -11.69 1.55 -24.14
N HIS A 119 -11.54 2.77 -23.62
CA HIS A 119 -11.90 4.02 -24.30
C HIS A 119 -10.77 5.06 -24.25
N PRO A 120 -9.60 4.79 -24.87
CA PRO A 120 -8.47 5.73 -24.86
C PRO A 120 -8.83 7.11 -25.42
N GLU A 121 -9.77 7.18 -26.36
CA GLU A 121 -10.28 8.42 -26.96
C GLU A 121 -11.07 9.31 -26.00
N LYS A 122 -11.55 8.75 -24.87
CA LYS A 122 -12.32 9.49 -23.84
C LYS A 122 -11.46 9.96 -22.67
N VAL A 123 -10.16 9.70 -22.70
CA VAL A 123 -9.24 10.21 -21.67
C VAL A 123 -9.10 11.73 -21.85
N PRO A 124 -9.38 12.53 -20.81
CA PRO A 124 -9.33 13.99 -20.92
C PRO A 124 -7.89 14.46 -21.18
N SER A 125 -7.75 15.47 -22.05
CA SER A 125 -6.48 16.18 -22.21
C SER A 125 -6.25 17.07 -21.00
N MET A 126 -5.16 16.85 -20.27
CA MET A 126 -4.81 17.61 -19.08
C MET A 126 -3.30 17.83 -19.01
N THR A 127 -2.93 19.01 -18.53
CA THR A 127 -1.55 19.36 -18.22
C THR A 127 -1.19 18.84 -16.83
N LEU A 128 -0.32 17.82 -16.78
CA LEU A 128 0.26 17.33 -15.54
C LEU A 128 1.47 18.19 -15.11
N SER A 129 1.82 18.13 -13.82
CA SER A 129 3.07 18.71 -13.32
C SER A 129 4.28 18.11 -14.04
N PRO A 130 5.41 18.83 -14.17
CA PRO A 130 6.57 18.39 -14.95
C PRO A 130 7.16 17.03 -14.54
N GLU A 131 6.98 16.64 -13.28
CA GLU A 131 7.46 15.37 -12.73
C GLU A 131 6.52 14.20 -13.04
N LYS A 132 5.33 14.47 -13.60
CA LYS A 132 4.25 13.50 -13.75
C LYS A 132 3.98 13.24 -15.22
N ARG A 133 3.81 11.95 -15.55
CA ARG A 133 3.51 11.49 -16.91
C ARG A 133 2.30 10.59 -16.90
N LEU A 134 1.47 10.67 -17.93
CA LEU A 134 0.35 9.78 -18.16
C LEU A 134 0.63 8.90 -19.37
N PHE A 135 0.50 7.59 -19.19
CA PHE A 135 0.55 6.59 -20.23
C PHE A 135 -0.84 5.95 -20.32
N VAL A 136 -1.53 6.20 -21.43
CA VAL A 136 -2.82 5.56 -21.73
C VAL A 136 -2.55 4.23 -22.44
N ILE A 137 -3.07 3.15 -21.87
CA ILE A 137 -2.84 1.78 -22.33
C ILE A 137 -4.19 1.19 -22.73
N PRO A 138 -4.46 1.02 -24.04
CA PRO A 138 -5.69 0.38 -24.50
C PRO A 138 -5.79 -1.07 -24.04
N ILE A 139 -6.96 -1.49 -23.58
CA ILE A 139 -7.28 -2.88 -23.25
C ILE A 139 -8.64 -3.28 -23.81
N GLU A 140 -8.82 -4.58 -24.08
CA GLU A 140 -10.12 -5.10 -24.50
C GLU A 140 -11.12 -5.14 -23.32
N PRO A 141 -12.38 -4.75 -23.53
CA PRO A 141 -13.40 -4.80 -22.48
C PRO A 141 -13.84 -6.24 -22.22
N TYR A 142 -13.71 -6.70 -20.98
CA TYR A 142 -14.28 -7.99 -20.55
C TYR A 142 -15.80 -7.89 -20.36
N SER A 143 -16.52 -9.01 -20.53
CA SER A 143 -17.98 -9.07 -20.39
C SER A 143 -18.45 -8.82 -18.94
N ARG A 144 -17.80 -9.40 -17.92
CA ARG A 144 -18.11 -9.19 -16.48
C ARG A 144 -17.15 -8.19 -15.81
N TRP A 145 -17.63 -7.41 -14.83
CA TRP A 145 -16.78 -6.49 -14.07
C TRP A 145 -15.79 -7.22 -13.14
N GLN A 146 -16.17 -8.40 -12.64
CA GLN A 146 -15.29 -9.26 -11.85
C GLN A 146 -14.08 -9.70 -12.66
N ASP A 147 -14.27 -10.03 -13.94
CA ASP A 147 -13.17 -10.41 -14.83
C ASP A 147 -12.21 -9.23 -15.04
N ILE A 148 -12.69 -7.99 -15.05
CA ILE A 148 -11.81 -6.81 -15.09
C ILE A 148 -10.97 -6.75 -13.81
N SER A 149 -11.58 -6.85 -12.63
CA SER A 149 -10.90 -6.80 -11.32
C SER A 149 -9.88 -7.93 -11.13
N MET A 150 -10.27 -9.15 -11.49
CA MET A 150 -9.42 -10.34 -11.42
C MET A 150 -8.26 -10.30 -12.43
N ASN A 151 -8.47 -9.73 -13.62
CA ASN A 151 -7.41 -9.57 -14.61
C ASN A 151 -6.43 -8.44 -14.29
N ARG A 152 -6.75 -7.51 -13.37
CA ARG A 152 -5.79 -6.47 -12.94
C ARG A 152 -4.49 -7.08 -12.46
N MET A 153 -4.57 -8.14 -11.66
CA MET A 153 -3.39 -8.87 -11.15
C MET A 153 -2.53 -9.42 -12.30
N ASN A 154 -3.16 -10.04 -13.30
CA ASN A 154 -2.45 -10.55 -14.48
C ASN A 154 -1.80 -9.43 -15.29
N ILE A 155 -2.58 -8.39 -15.63
CA ILE A 155 -2.12 -7.25 -16.43
C ILE A 155 -0.93 -6.57 -15.74
N ILE A 156 -1.06 -6.25 -14.45
CA ILE A 156 0.04 -5.66 -13.68
C ILE A 156 1.28 -6.56 -13.72
N SER A 157 1.14 -7.85 -13.40
CA SER A 157 2.29 -8.77 -13.39
C SER A 157 2.96 -8.90 -14.77
N SER A 158 2.17 -8.90 -15.85
CA SER A 158 2.66 -8.98 -17.22
C SER A 158 3.43 -7.72 -17.64
N TYR A 159 2.92 -6.54 -17.28
CA TYR A 159 3.61 -5.26 -17.53
C TYR A 159 4.87 -5.08 -16.68
N ILE A 160 4.86 -5.56 -15.44
CA ILE A 160 6.10 -5.60 -14.63
C ILE A 160 7.14 -6.48 -15.32
N HIS A 161 6.77 -7.69 -15.72
CA HIS A 161 7.70 -8.65 -16.33
C HIS A 161 8.30 -8.12 -17.63
N SER A 162 7.47 -7.53 -18.50
CA SER A 162 7.87 -7.08 -19.83
C SER A 162 8.57 -5.71 -19.82
N ARG A 163 8.19 -4.81 -18.92
CA ARG A 163 8.53 -3.38 -19.06
C ARG A 163 8.87 -2.69 -17.74
N TRP A 164 7.94 -2.62 -16.79
CA TRP A 164 8.05 -1.68 -15.66
C TRP A 164 9.19 -1.99 -14.69
N ARG A 165 9.68 -3.24 -14.64
CA ARG A 165 10.89 -3.60 -13.86
C ARG A 165 12.16 -2.81 -14.25
N HIS A 166 12.13 -2.12 -15.39
CA HIS A 166 13.21 -1.28 -15.87
C HIS A 166 12.85 0.22 -15.92
N GLU A 167 11.61 0.60 -15.60
CA GLU A 167 11.11 1.98 -15.72
C GLU A 167 10.85 2.66 -14.37
N VAL A 168 10.44 1.90 -13.36
CA VAL A 168 10.02 2.43 -12.05
C VAL A 168 10.65 1.65 -10.91
N ASP A 169 10.90 2.32 -9.79
CA ASP A 169 11.48 1.71 -8.58
C ASP A 169 10.39 1.15 -7.66
N TYR A 170 9.26 1.85 -7.60
CA TYR A 170 8.08 1.46 -6.83
C TYR A 170 6.85 1.45 -7.73
N LEU A 171 5.90 0.58 -7.42
CA LEU A 171 4.63 0.49 -8.11
C LEU A 171 3.49 0.45 -7.09
N TYR A 172 2.46 1.23 -7.35
CA TYR A 172 1.20 1.18 -6.61
C TYR A 172 0.05 0.84 -7.56
N SER A 173 -0.89 0.05 -7.08
CA SER A 173 -2.19 -0.15 -7.70
C SER A 173 -3.19 0.74 -6.95
N MET A 174 -3.94 1.54 -7.69
CA MET A 174 -5.04 2.33 -7.14
C MET A 174 -6.31 2.12 -7.95
N ASP A 175 -7.43 2.01 -7.25
CA ASP A 175 -8.75 2.14 -7.87
C ASP A 175 -8.91 3.52 -8.51
N ILE A 176 -9.63 3.61 -9.63
CA ILE A 176 -9.84 4.89 -10.34
C ILE A 176 -10.98 5.70 -9.73
N ASP A 177 -11.93 5.06 -9.06
CA ASP A 177 -13.14 5.62 -8.47
C ASP A 177 -12.89 6.18 -7.06
N VAL A 178 -11.74 6.84 -6.91
CA VAL A 178 -11.28 7.52 -5.69
C VAL A 178 -10.82 8.94 -6.03
N GLN A 179 -10.78 9.80 -5.03
CA GLN A 179 -10.25 11.16 -5.15
C GLN A 179 -9.31 11.47 -3.99
N LEU A 180 -8.23 12.19 -4.28
CA LEU A 180 -7.30 12.66 -3.26
C LEU A 180 -7.75 14.02 -2.72
N PHE A 181 -7.74 14.15 -1.40
CA PHE A 181 -8.12 15.37 -0.69
C PHE A 181 -6.93 15.99 0.06
N GLU A 182 -5.91 15.18 0.35
CA GLU A 182 -4.71 15.62 1.05
C GLU A 182 -3.46 14.89 0.54
N HIS A 183 -2.30 15.43 0.93
CA HIS A 183 -1.01 14.92 0.49
C HIS A 183 -0.80 13.44 0.81
N ILE A 184 -0.41 12.65 -0.20
CA ILE A 184 0.08 11.28 -0.08
C ILE A 184 1.52 11.28 -0.60
N GLY A 185 2.47 11.20 0.31
CA GLY A 185 3.88 11.44 0.03
C GLY A 185 4.76 10.21 0.13
N VAL A 186 6.07 10.45 0.19
CA VAL A 186 7.08 9.41 0.32
C VAL A 186 6.98 8.60 1.61
N GLU A 187 6.13 8.99 2.56
CA GLU A 187 5.82 8.18 3.73
C GLU A 187 5.15 6.85 3.41
N ILE A 188 4.60 6.67 2.19
CA ILE A 188 4.04 5.39 1.74
C ILE A 188 5.11 4.44 1.20
N ILE A 189 6.32 4.92 0.92
CA ILE A 189 7.35 4.19 0.17
C ILE A 189 7.99 3.13 1.06
N ASP A 190 7.86 1.87 0.65
CA ASP A 190 8.45 0.73 1.33
C ASP A 190 8.54 -0.51 0.41
N THR A 191 9.12 -1.59 0.91
CA THR A 191 9.27 -2.87 0.22
C THR A 191 7.92 -3.47 -0.17
N LEU A 192 6.98 -3.57 0.77
CA LEU A 192 5.62 -4.05 0.52
C LEU A 192 4.62 -3.28 1.40
N VAL A 193 3.58 -2.75 0.76
CA VAL A 193 2.65 -1.79 1.35
C VAL A 193 1.23 -2.28 1.21
N GLY A 194 0.53 -2.41 2.33
CA GLY A 194 -0.90 -2.72 2.38
C GLY A 194 -1.70 -1.62 3.07
N THR A 195 -2.91 -1.35 2.61
CA THR A 195 -3.81 -0.36 3.23
C THR A 195 -4.87 -1.05 4.06
N ILE A 196 -5.06 -0.63 5.32
CA ILE A 196 -6.09 -1.16 6.22
C ILE A 196 -7.46 -0.62 5.79
N SER A 197 -8.43 -1.51 5.62
CA SER A 197 -9.78 -1.17 5.14
C SER A 197 -10.56 -0.30 6.13
N SER A 198 -11.14 0.79 5.63
CA SER A 198 -12.04 1.68 6.36
C SER A 198 -13.30 0.99 6.90
N TRP A 199 -13.76 -0.09 6.26
CA TRP A 199 -14.94 -0.86 6.69
C TRP A 199 -14.66 -1.84 7.84
N GLN A 200 -13.40 -2.18 8.07
CA GLN A 200 -13.03 -3.35 8.90
C GLN A 200 -11.94 -3.09 9.92
N TYR A 201 -11.36 -1.89 9.97
CA TYR A 201 -10.28 -1.56 10.92
C TYR A 201 -10.69 -1.64 12.41
N THR A 202 -11.98 -1.58 12.73
CA THR A 202 -12.51 -1.76 14.10
C THR A 202 -12.97 -3.18 14.40
N LYS A 203 -13.04 -4.05 13.39
CA LYS A 203 -13.55 -5.41 13.57
C LYS A 203 -12.49 -6.30 14.18
N THR A 204 -12.94 -7.27 14.99
CA THR A 204 -12.07 -8.37 15.41
C THR A 204 -11.78 -9.27 14.21
N ARG A 205 -10.66 -9.99 14.25
CA ARG A 205 -10.22 -10.87 13.14
C ARG A 205 -11.28 -11.89 12.73
N GLU A 206 -12.09 -12.38 13.68
CA GLU A 206 -13.15 -13.37 13.46
C GLU A 206 -14.34 -12.80 12.69
N ASN A 207 -14.51 -11.47 12.73
CA ASN A 207 -15.61 -10.75 12.10
C ASN A 207 -15.19 -10.09 10.77
N ASN A 208 -13.92 -10.25 10.38
CA ASN A 208 -13.44 -9.80 9.08
C ASN A 208 -14.06 -10.65 7.97
N SER A 209 -14.36 -10.00 6.85
CA SER A 209 -15.05 -10.63 5.72
C SER A 209 -14.11 -11.42 4.81
N TYR A 210 -13.18 -12.19 5.37
CA TYR A 210 -12.31 -13.05 4.59
C TYR A 210 -13.11 -14.13 3.84
N GLU A 211 -12.48 -14.70 2.81
CA GLU A 211 -12.92 -15.99 2.27
C GLU A 211 -12.66 -17.08 3.32
N THR A 212 -13.65 -17.93 3.55
CA THR A 212 -13.61 -18.96 4.62
C THR A 212 -13.93 -20.35 4.11
N ARG A 213 -14.40 -20.47 2.85
CA ARG A 213 -14.61 -21.76 2.18
C ARG A 213 -13.25 -22.40 1.92
N PRO A 214 -12.90 -23.52 2.58
CA PRO A 214 -11.57 -24.12 2.50
C PRO A 214 -11.17 -24.58 1.10
N GLU A 215 -12.12 -24.71 0.19
CA GLU A 215 -11.92 -25.07 -1.21
C GLU A 215 -11.30 -23.91 -2.02
N SER A 216 -11.45 -22.66 -1.57
CA SER A 216 -10.83 -21.49 -2.20
C SER A 216 -9.37 -21.31 -1.79
N ARG A 217 -8.52 -20.93 -2.74
CA ARG A 217 -7.14 -20.50 -2.51
C ARG A 217 -7.02 -19.21 -1.71
N ALA A 218 -8.09 -18.42 -1.62
CA ALA A 218 -8.15 -17.24 -0.78
C ALA A 218 -8.54 -17.54 0.69
N ALA A 219 -8.87 -18.78 1.03
CA ALA A 219 -9.40 -19.13 2.34
C ALA A 219 -8.44 -18.80 3.49
N ILE A 220 -8.90 -18.00 4.45
CA ILE A 220 -8.20 -17.74 5.70
C ILE A 220 -8.92 -18.52 6.82
N PRO A 221 -8.22 -19.45 7.51
CA PRO A 221 -8.80 -20.21 8.60
C PRO A 221 -9.30 -19.32 9.74
N ARG A 222 -10.33 -19.78 10.44
CA ARG A 222 -10.87 -19.07 11.60
C ARG A 222 -9.77 -18.89 12.67
N GLY A 223 -9.60 -17.67 13.17
CA GLY A 223 -8.61 -17.32 14.18
C GLY A 223 -7.28 -16.80 13.60
N GLU A 224 -7.05 -16.98 12.30
CA GLU A 224 -5.98 -16.32 11.56
C GLU A 224 -6.41 -14.92 11.08
N GLY A 225 -5.44 -14.11 10.65
CA GLY A 225 -5.66 -12.72 10.22
C GLY A 225 -5.02 -11.70 11.17
N ASP A 226 -4.40 -10.68 10.58
CA ASP A 226 -3.85 -9.53 11.32
C ASP A 226 -4.72 -8.29 11.12
N PHE A 227 -4.86 -7.86 9.88
CA PHE A 227 -5.72 -6.78 9.43
C PHE A 227 -6.51 -7.22 8.20
N TYR A 228 -7.63 -6.56 7.95
CA TYR A 228 -8.29 -6.66 6.66
C TYR A 228 -7.77 -5.53 5.75
N TYR A 229 -7.13 -5.93 4.66
CA TYR A 229 -6.50 -5.03 3.71
C TYR A 229 -7.44 -4.71 2.55
N ALA A 230 -7.47 -3.44 2.12
CA ALA A 230 -8.24 -2.99 0.98
C ALA A 230 -7.45 -3.20 -0.33
N ALA A 231 -8.09 -3.77 -1.35
CA ALA A 231 -7.49 -3.91 -2.68
C ALA A 231 -7.43 -2.59 -3.47
N SER A 232 -8.16 -1.58 -3.03
CA SER A 232 -8.21 -0.25 -3.66
C SER A 232 -6.90 0.51 -3.61
N PHE A 233 -5.99 0.18 -2.68
CA PHE A 233 -4.67 0.80 -2.63
C PHE A 233 -3.63 -0.12 -1.99
N TYR A 234 -2.67 -0.59 -2.77
CA TYR A 234 -1.51 -1.36 -2.31
C TYR A 234 -0.31 -1.10 -3.22
N GLY A 235 0.90 -1.49 -2.79
CA GLY A 235 2.08 -1.32 -3.61
C GLY A 235 3.37 -1.75 -2.93
N GLY A 236 4.49 -1.21 -3.41
CA GLY A 236 5.82 -1.49 -2.87
C GLY A 236 6.88 -1.43 -3.94
N ILE A 237 8.04 -2.05 -3.70
CA ILE A 237 9.06 -2.21 -4.73
C ILE A 237 8.54 -3.12 -5.84
N VAL A 238 8.93 -2.85 -7.09
CA VAL A 238 8.38 -3.55 -8.27
C VAL A 238 8.48 -5.07 -8.17
N SER A 239 9.57 -5.60 -7.61
CA SER A 239 9.77 -7.04 -7.44
C SER A 239 8.79 -7.68 -6.46
N GLU A 240 8.40 -6.98 -5.39
CA GLU A 240 7.42 -7.50 -4.42
C GLU A 240 5.99 -7.39 -4.95
N VAL A 241 5.68 -6.30 -5.66
CA VAL A 241 4.39 -6.17 -6.34
C VAL A 241 4.24 -7.24 -7.42
N TYR A 242 5.31 -7.60 -8.12
CA TYR A 242 5.30 -8.73 -9.07
C TYR A 242 4.95 -10.04 -8.37
N LYS A 243 5.63 -10.38 -7.27
CA LYS A 243 5.34 -11.61 -6.50
C LYS A 243 3.89 -11.65 -6.01
N LEU A 244 3.41 -10.54 -5.46
CA LEU A 244 2.05 -10.40 -4.96
C LEU A 244 1.03 -10.63 -6.07
N THR A 245 1.16 -9.90 -7.18
CA THR A 245 0.20 -9.94 -8.28
C THR A 245 0.21 -11.29 -9.00
N THR A 246 1.39 -11.90 -9.20
CA THR A 246 1.51 -13.26 -9.75
C THR A 246 0.89 -14.31 -8.84
N ALA A 247 1.13 -14.24 -7.52
CA ALA A 247 0.56 -15.20 -6.57
C ALA A 247 -0.97 -15.06 -6.47
N CYS A 248 -1.48 -13.82 -6.42
CA CYS A 248 -2.92 -13.57 -6.41
C CYS A 248 -3.57 -14.08 -7.70
N PHE A 249 -3.00 -13.77 -8.86
CA PHE A 249 -3.54 -14.25 -10.14
C PHE A 249 -3.53 -15.77 -10.24
N LYS A 250 -2.47 -16.43 -9.79
CA LYS A 250 -2.43 -17.90 -9.71
C LYS A 250 -3.57 -18.45 -8.86
N GLY A 251 -3.79 -17.90 -7.67
CA GLY A 251 -4.89 -18.31 -6.79
C GLY A 251 -6.27 -18.13 -7.42
N ILE A 252 -6.48 -16.99 -8.11
CA ILE A 252 -7.72 -16.71 -8.86
C ILE A 252 -7.96 -17.76 -9.95
N MET A 253 -6.92 -18.11 -10.72
CA MET A 253 -7.04 -19.08 -11.79
C MET A 253 -7.30 -20.51 -11.28
N GLU A 254 -6.72 -20.88 -10.15
CA GLU A 254 -6.99 -22.16 -9.49
C GLU A 254 -8.43 -22.22 -8.96
N ASP A 255 -8.93 -21.16 -8.32
CA ASP A 255 -10.33 -21.08 -7.89
C ASP A 255 -11.29 -21.19 -9.07
N ARG A 256 -11.00 -20.46 -10.16
CA ARG A 256 -11.79 -20.52 -11.39
C ARG A 256 -11.82 -21.92 -12.00
N ALA A 257 -10.68 -22.62 -12.01
CA ALA A 257 -10.60 -24.00 -12.51
C ALA A 257 -11.44 -24.97 -11.66
N ASN A 258 -11.61 -24.67 -10.38
CA ASN A 258 -12.44 -25.43 -9.44
C ASN A 258 -13.90 -24.94 -9.39
N GLY A 259 -14.30 -23.99 -10.25
CA GLY A 259 -15.67 -23.44 -10.26
C GLY A 259 -16.00 -22.55 -9.05
N ILE A 260 -14.98 -21.96 -8.42
CA ILE A 260 -15.09 -21.10 -7.25
C ILE A 260 -14.72 -19.66 -7.63
N GLU A 261 -15.45 -18.69 -7.07
CA GLU A 261 -15.10 -17.27 -7.11
C GLU A 261 -15.04 -16.79 -5.65
N ALA A 262 -13.89 -16.27 -5.22
CA ALA A 262 -13.68 -15.84 -3.84
C ALA A 262 -14.63 -14.68 -3.47
N LYS A 263 -15.05 -14.62 -2.19
CA LYS A 263 -16.09 -13.71 -1.69
C LYS A 263 -15.93 -12.24 -2.11
N TRP A 264 -14.70 -11.74 -2.08
CA TRP A 264 -14.35 -10.38 -2.51
C TRP A 264 -13.31 -10.39 -3.63
N HIS A 265 -13.38 -11.38 -4.53
CA HIS A 265 -12.55 -11.45 -5.74
C HIS A 265 -11.06 -11.34 -5.39
N GLU A 266 -10.30 -10.47 -6.07
CA GLU A 266 -8.86 -10.26 -5.84
C GLU A 266 -8.54 -9.77 -4.43
N GLU A 267 -9.44 -9.07 -3.75
CA GLU A 267 -9.21 -8.60 -2.38
C GLU A 267 -9.09 -9.76 -1.40
N SER A 268 -9.83 -10.86 -1.64
CA SER A 268 -9.70 -12.07 -0.83
C SER A 268 -8.33 -12.71 -1.00
N HIS A 269 -7.81 -12.80 -2.22
CA HIS A 269 -6.47 -13.32 -2.50
C HIS A 269 -5.36 -12.38 -1.97
N LEU A 270 -5.55 -11.06 -2.07
CA LEU A 270 -4.64 -10.06 -1.49
C LEU A 270 -4.51 -10.24 0.02
N ASN A 271 -5.65 -10.40 0.72
CA ASN A 271 -5.65 -10.62 2.16
C ASN A 271 -4.94 -11.93 2.53
N LYS A 272 -5.19 -13.01 1.78
CA LYS A 272 -4.46 -14.27 1.94
C LYS A 272 -2.95 -14.08 1.73
N TYR A 273 -2.55 -13.35 0.70
CA TYR A 273 -1.15 -13.11 0.39
C TYR A 273 -0.44 -12.33 1.51
N LEU A 274 -1.03 -11.21 1.94
CA LEU A 274 -0.46 -10.33 2.98
C LEU A 274 -0.47 -10.96 4.39
N LEU A 275 -1.32 -11.96 4.62
CA LEU A 275 -1.28 -12.77 5.84
C LEU A 275 0.03 -13.58 5.93
N TYR A 276 0.53 -14.16 4.84
CA TYR A 276 1.77 -14.95 4.86
C TYR A 276 3.01 -14.18 4.38
N HIS A 277 2.82 -13.03 3.72
CA HIS A 277 3.87 -12.13 3.27
C HIS A 277 3.62 -10.77 3.90
N LYS A 278 4.13 -10.59 5.12
CA LYS A 278 3.81 -9.43 5.95
C LYS A 278 4.24 -8.13 5.25
N PRO A 279 3.34 -7.14 5.09
CA PRO A 279 3.72 -5.86 4.51
C PRO A 279 4.71 -5.16 5.45
N THR A 280 5.75 -4.56 4.88
CA THR A 280 6.76 -3.80 5.63
C THR A 280 6.26 -2.41 6.01
N ARG A 281 5.13 -1.97 5.43
CA ARG A 281 4.43 -0.75 5.80
C ARG A 281 2.92 -0.93 5.68
N LEU A 282 2.21 -0.39 6.66
CA LEU A 282 0.76 -0.39 6.69
C LEU A 282 0.25 1.04 6.54
N LEU A 283 -0.67 1.28 5.62
CA LEU A 283 -1.37 2.56 5.54
C LEU A 283 -2.64 2.48 6.37
N SER A 284 -2.85 3.48 7.22
CA SER A 284 -4.10 3.59 8.00
C SER A 284 -5.29 3.89 7.08
N PRO A 285 -6.53 3.78 7.61
CA PRO A 285 -7.73 4.21 6.88
C PRO A 285 -7.73 5.68 6.40
N GLU A 286 -6.79 6.53 6.86
CA GLU A 286 -6.59 7.87 6.30
C GLU A 286 -6.21 7.84 4.80
N TYR A 287 -5.58 6.74 4.36
CA TYR A 287 -5.12 6.54 2.97
C TYR A 287 -6.12 5.80 2.09
N TYR A 288 -7.26 5.38 2.63
CA TYR A 288 -8.45 5.00 1.87
C TYR A 288 -9.65 5.04 2.82
N TRP A 289 -10.49 6.04 2.67
CA TRP A 289 -11.76 6.16 3.38
C TRP A 289 -12.93 5.91 2.43
N ASP A 290 -13.99 5.25 2.89
CA ASP A 290 -15.20 5.14 2.08
C ASP A 290 -16.12 6.31 2.42
N GLU A 291 -16.56 7.06 1.41
CA GLU A 291 -17.41 8.24 1.61
C GLU A 291 -18.77 7.90 2.25
N GLU A 292 -19.21 6.64 2.15
CA GLU A 292 -20.43 6.17 2.82
C GLU A 292 -20.28 6.01 4.34
N LEU A 293 -19.05 6.05 4.86
CA LEU A 293 -18.75 5.88 6.28
C LEU A 293 -18.68 7.22 7.01
N ILE A 294 -19.31 7.27 8.19
CA ILE A 294 -19.15 8.39 9.13
C ILE A 294 -17.69 8.48 9.56
N LEU A 295 -17.08 9.64 9.35
CA LEU A 295 -15.68 9.89 9.70
C LEU A 295 -15.50 9.99 11.23
N PRO A 296 -14.76 9.06 11.85
CA PRO A 296 -14.51 9.08 13.29
C PRO A 296 -13.32 9.99 13.65
N HIS A 297 -13.27 10.47 14.89
CA HIS A 297 -12.18 11.34 15.37
C HIS A 297 -10.77 10.74 15.28
N ILE A 298 -10.65 9.41 15.25
CA ILE A 298 -9.39 8.69 15.13
C ILE A 298 -8.75 8.85 13.73
N VAL A 299 -9.56 9.16 12.71
CA VAL A 299 -9.11 9.48 11.35
C VAL A 299 -9.00 10.99 11.27
N ARG A 300 -7.79 11.52 11.45
CA ARG A 300 -7.58 12.98 11.55
C ARG A 300 -7.59 13.65 10.18
N VAL A 301 -7.18 12.91 9.15
CA VAL A 301 -7.06 13.40 7.77
C VAL A 301 -7.64 12.35 6.84
N LYS A 302 -8.53 12.77 5.93
CA LYS A 302 -8.99 11.95 4.82
C LYS A 302 -8.11 12.27 3.61
N ARG A 303 -7.13 11.43 3.27
CA ARG A 303 -6.20 11.67 2.14
C ARG A 303 -6.76 11.17 0.83
N LEU A 304 -7.36 10.00 0.84
CA LEU A 304 -8.00 9.34 -0.30
C LEU A 304 -9.41 8.93 0.12
N SER A 305 -10.43 9.26 -0.68
CA SER A 305 -11.80 8.78 -0.45
C SER A 305 -12.39 8.14 -1.69
N SER A 306 -13.28 7.17 -1.51
CA SER A 306 -14.13 6.67 -2.61
C SER A 306 -15.02 7.79 -3.14
N VAL A 307 -15.31 7.79 -4.44
CA VAL A 307 -16.33 8.67 -5.01
C VAL A 307 -17.70 7.99 -4.86
N HIS A 308 -18.70 8.74 -4.42
CA HIS A 308 -20.07 8.24 -4.35
C HIS A 308 -20.52 7.73 -5.73
N LYS A 309 -21.03 6.51 -5.76
CA LYS A 309 -21.39 5.83 -7.01
C LYS A 309 -22.57 4.89 -6.79
N ASN A 310 -23.51 4.91 -7.73
CA ASN A 310 -24.52 3.87 -7.79
C ASN A 310 -23.90 2.63 -8.46
N LEU A 311 -23.59 1.60 -7.66
CA LEU A 311 -22.93 0.38 -8.15
C LEU A 311 -23.68 -0.30 -9.31
N LYS A 312 -25.02 -0.26 -9.32
CA LYS A 312 -25.81 -0.82 -10.43
C LYS A 312 -25.59 -0.05 -11.72
N GLU A 313 -25.50 1.28 -11.62
CA GLU A 313 -25.32 2.15 -12.79
C GLU A 313 -23.93 2.03 -13.40
N VAL A 314 -22.87 1.95 -12.58
CA VAL A 314 -21.48 1.91 -13.09
C VAL A 314 -21.02 0.52 -13.51
N ARG A 315 -21.58 -0.56 -12.93
CA ARG A 315 -21.17 -1.94 -13.23
C ARG A 315 -21.95 -2.60 -14.37
N PHE A 316 -23.15 -2.11 -14.69
CA PHE A 316 -24.04 -2.69 -15.70
C PHE A 316 -24.44 -1.68 -16.77
#